data_AF-A0A7G5VUJ3-F1
#
_entry.id   AF-A0A7G5VUJ3-F1
#
_cell.length_a   1.000
_cell.length_b   1.000
_cell.length_c   1.000
_cell.angle_alpha   90.00
_cell.angle_beta   90.00
_cell.angle_gamma   90.00
#
_symmetry.space_group_name_H-M   'P 1'
#
loop_
_entity.id
_entity.type
_entity.pdbx_description
1 polymer ?
#
loop_
_entity_poly.entity_id
_entity_poly.type
_entity_poly.pdbx_seq_one_letter_code
_entity_poly.pdbx_strand_id
1 'polypeptide(L)' 'MSIVLQFLVVGLIVYSFILIVAIPVSLSTVSGWSRYKSMMVTASLGWVGMVLLTGILNSFVS' A
#
# COMPACT_ATOMS: atom_id res chain seq x y z
N MET A 1 8.74 21.55 -3.63
CA MET A 1 8.96 20.67 -2.45
C MET A 1 7.76 20.75 -1.53
N SER A 2 6.82 19.80 -1.63
CA SER A 2 5.62 19.76 -0.79
C SER A 2 5.84 18.78 0.37
N ILE A 3 5.77 19.28 1.61
CA ILE A 3 5.90 18.45 2.83
C ILE A 3 4.83 17.36 2.89
N VAL A 4 3.63 17.65 2.36
CA VAL A 4 2.53 16.68 2.27
C VAL A 4 2.90 15.51 1.37
N LEU A 5 3.48 15.78 0.20
CA LEU A 5 3.94 14.71 -0.70
C LEU A 5 5.07 13.91 -0.09
N GLN A 6 5.99 14.54 0.65
CA GLN A 6 7.09 13.82 1.30
C GLN A 6 6.55 12.83 2.34
N PHE A 7 5.63 13.25 3.21
CA PHE A 7 4.98 12.35 4.16
C PHE A 7 4.18 11.25 3.48
N LEU A 8 3.48 11.57 2.38
CA LEU A 8 2.71 10.59 1.63
C LEU A 8 3.62 9.53 0.99
N VAL A 9 4.76 9.93 0.42
CA VAL A 9 5.74 9.02 -0.16
C VAL A 9 6.40 8.15 0.92
N VAL A 10 6.80 8.74 2.06
CA VAL A 10 7.34 7.95 3.19
C VAL A 10 6.31 6.94 3.70
N GLY A 11 5.04 7.36 3.84
CA GLY A 11 3.94 6.48 4.22
C GLY A 11 3.73 5.34 3.21
N LEU A 12 3.76 5.65 1.92
CA LEU A 12 3.63 4.65 0.86
C LEU A 12 4.80 3.65 0.86
N ILE A 13 6.03 4.12 1.12
CA ILE A 13 7.22 3.26 1.24
C ILE A 13 7.04 2.30 2.42
N VAL A 14 6.73 2.80 3.60
CA VAL A 14 6.50 1.97 4.81
C VAL A 14 5.38 0.97 4.57
N TYR A 15 4.26 1.41 3.98
CA TYR A 15 3.13 0.55 3.66
C TYR A 15 3.51 -0.55 2.66
N SER A 16 4.35 -0.23 1.67
CA SER A 16 4.88 -1.22 0.71
C SER A 16 5.74 -2.27 1.39
N PHE A 17 6.63 -1.87 2.31
CA PHE A 17 7.43 -2.83 3.09
C PHE A 17 6.55 -3.77 3.92
N ILE A 18 5.51 -3.23 4.56
CA ILE A 18 4.54 -4.05 5.30
C ILE A 18 3.88 -5.07 4.37
N LEU A 19 3.39 -4.65 3.20
CA LEU A 19 2.74 -5.55 2.25
C LEU A 19 3.68 -6.62 1.69
N ILE A 20 4.92 -6.26 1.37
CA ILE A 20 5.95 -7.19 0.87
C ILE A 20 6.19 -8.34 1.86
N VAL A 21 6.09 -8.10 3.17
CA VAL A 21 6.21 -9.15 4.19
C VAL A 21 4.86 -9.82 4.46
N ALA A 22 3.79 -9.04 4.64
CA ALA A 22 2.49 -9.55 5.06
C ALA A 22 1.83 -10.45 4.01
N ILE A 23 1.95 -10.14 2.72
CA ILE A 23 1.32 -10.90 1.63
C ILE A 23 1.91 -12.32 1.54
N PRO A 24 3.24 -12.52 1.39
CA PRO A 24 3.83 -13.85 1.35
C PRO A 24 3.57 -14.66 2.62
N VAL A 25 3.69 -14.04 3.80
CA VAL A 25 3.44 -14.72 5.08
C VAL A 25 2.00 -15.21 5.16
N SER A 26 1.03 -14.36 4.80
CA SER A 26 -0.39 -14.72 4.80
C SER A 26 -0.71 -15.83 3.80
N LEU A 27 -0.10 -15.80 2.60
CA LEU A 27 -0.28 -16.83 1.59
C LEU A 27 0.37 -18.17 1.95
N SER A 28 1.49 -18.14 2.68
CA SER A 28 2.20 -19.35 3.11
C SER A 28 1.52 -20.12 4.24
N THR A 29 0.54 -19.49 4.90
CA THR A 29 -0.23 -20.13 5.99
C THR A 29 -1.20 -21.17 5.42
N VAL A 30 -1.43 -22.27 6.15
CA VAL A 30 -2.46 -23.28 5.79
C VAL A 30 -3.81 -22.59 5.63
N SER A 31 -4.49 -22.85 4.51
CA SER A 31 -5.73 -22.16 4.08
C SER A 31 -5.64 -20.62 4.08
N GLY A 32 -4.42 -20.07 4.02
CA GLY A 32 -4.10 -18.66 4.15
C GLY A 32 -4.82 -17.77 3.15
N TRP A 33 -4.97 -18.24 1.91
CA TRP A 33 -5.81 -17.56 0.91
C TRP A 33 -7.26 -17.41 1.40
N SER A 34 -7.93 -18.51 1.79
CA SER A 34 -9.32 -18.43 2.23
C SER A 34 -9.49 -17.56 3.48
N ARG A 35 -8.51 -17.55 4.38
CA ARG A 35 -8.56 -16.80 5.64
C ARG A 35 -8.26 -15.31 5.48
N TYR A 36 -7.29 -14.96 4.65
CA TYR A 36 -6.77 -13.59 4.54
C TYR A 36 -7.12 -12.88 3.22
N LYS A 37 -7.83 -13.54 2.29
CA LYS A 37 -8.21 -12.96 0.98
C LYS A 37 -8.78 -11.56 1.08
N SER A 38 -9.75 -11.34 1.97
CA SER A 38 -10.39 -10.01 2.10
C SER A 38 -9.38 -8.95 2.53
N MET A 39 -8.62 -9.21 3.58
CA MET A 39 -7.55 -8.32 4.05
C MET A 39 -6.52 -8.02 2.95
N MET A 40 -6.06 -9.05 2.24
CA MET A 40 -5.05 -8.90 1.18
C MET A 40 -5.56 -8.05 0.02
N VAL A 41 -6.79 -8.29 -0.43
CA VAL A 41 -7.42 -7.53 -1.53
C VAL A 41 -7.64 -6.08 -1.11
N THR A 42 -8.20 -5.85 0.08
CA THR A 42 -8.41 -4.49 0.59
C THR A 42 -7.09 -3.75 0.78
N ALA A 43 -6.05 -4.41 1.29
CA ALA A 43 -4.75 -3.79 1.48
C ALA A 43 -4.04 -3.47 0.15
N SER A 44 -4.17 -4.36 -0.85
CA SER A 44 -3.67 -4.11 -2.21
C SER A 44 -4.40 -2.95 -2.88
N LEU A 45 -5.73 -2.89 -2.76
CA LEU A 45 -6.54 -1.78 -3.26
C LEU A 45 -6.19 -0.46 -2.56
N GLY A 46 -5.98 -0.50 -1.24
CA GLY A 46 -5.52 0.66 -0.47
C GLY A 46 -4.15 1.17 -0.96
N TRP A 47 -3.23 0.26 -1.26
CA TRP A 47 -1.92 0.61 -1.83
C TRP A 47 -2.06 1.28 -3.19
N VAL A 48 -2.87 0.72 -4.10
CA VAL A 48 -3.15 1.34 -5.41
C VAL A 48 -3.76 2.73 -5.22
N GLY A 49 -4.72 2.87 -4.30
CA GLY A 49 -5.33 4.15 -3.96
C GLY A 49 -4.30 5.19 -3.49
N MET A 50 -3.35 4.79 -2.64
CA MET A 50 -2.26 5.67 -2.20
C MET A 50 -1.33 6.06 -3.36
N VAL A 51 -0.98 5.14 -4.26
CA VAL A 51 -0.17 5.44 -5.46
C VAL A 51 -0.88 6.47 -6.35
N LEU A 52 -2.15 6.25 -6.65
CA LEU A 52 -2.95 7.16 -7.47
C LEU A 52 -3.09 8.53 -6.81
N LEU A 53 -3.39 8.57 -5.51
CA LEU A 53 -3.48 9.81 -4.74
C LEU A 53 -2.15 10.58 -4.77
N THR A 54 -1.03 9.88 -4.63
CA THR A 54 0.31 10.50 -4.71
C THR A 54 0.55 11.11 -6.08
N GLY A 55 0.20 10.41 -7.16
CA GLY A 55 0.32 10.92 -8.52
C GLY A 55 -0.58 12.14 -8.77
N ILE A 56 -1.84 12.09 -8.31
CA ILE A 56 -2.78 13.21 -8.40
C ILE A 56 -2.24 14.44 -7.67
N LEU A 57 -1.82 14.28 -6.41
CA LEU A 57 -1.27 15.37 -5.60
C LEU A 57 0.04 15.93 -6.18
N ASN A 58 0.85 15.08 -6.82
CA ASN A 58 2.06 15.51 -7.51
C ASN A 58 1.75 16.47 -8.67
N SER A 59 0.65 16.27 -9.40
CA SER A 59 0.24 17.16 -10.49
C SER A 59 -0.13 18.59 -10.05
N PHE A 60 -0.37 18.82 -8.76
CA PHE A 60 -0.64 20.16 -8.21
C PHE A 60 0.62 20.85 -7.67
N VAL A 61 1.77 20.16 -7.67
CA VAL A 61 3.04 20.71 -7.22
C VAL A 61 3.83 21.16 -8.45
N SER A 62 4.03 22.48 -8.57
CA SER A 62 4.86 23.10 -9.60
C SER A 62 6.36 22.93 -9.35
#